data_AF-A0A653EKQ7-F1
#
_entry.id   AF-A0A653EKQ7-F1
#
_cell.length_a   1.000
_cell.length_b   1.000
_cell.length_c   1.000
_cell.angle_alpha   90.00
_cell.angle_beta   90.00
_cell.angle_gamma   90.00
#
_symmetry.space_group_name_H-M   'P 1'
#
loop_
_entity.id
_entity.type
_entity.pdbx_description
1 polymer ?
#
loop_
_entity_poly.entity_id
_entity_poly.type
_entity_poly.pdbx_seq_one_letter_code
_entity_poly.pdbx_strand_id
1 'polypeptide(L)'
;MHLLHNAGLFARGLVFKGGTTLRKFRAGNAGRFSTDLDFTAPDEEVALAALQALDAVQVNGFTFAIENLGDDGRRGDLLVDTPFGRPQLGAKIELARHALSLAPEILDPVRLSIHDRYDLVLPTTPVVRVEEAVTEKLARYRRVSLSRDLYDLQWFATSGALDEALIRRLWVLASRRKSPHFARRNGGFCVCSPQRLSRRSCRRTRHQAGRSAGGPQAAA
;
A
#
# COMPACT_ATOMS: atom_id res chain seq x y z
N MET A 1 -2.80 9.78 12.30
CA MET A 1 -1.66 10.72 12.40
C MET A 1 -1.50 11.27 13.79
N HIS A 2 -2.52 11.88 14.37
CA HIS A 2 -2.48 12.36 15.75
C HIS A 2 -1.95 11.33 16.77
N LEU A 3 -2.48 10.11 16.79
CA LEU A 3 -2.02 9.01 17.65
C LEU A 3 -0.52 8.72 17.52
N LEU A 4 -0.01 8.61 16.29
CA LEU A 4 1.39 8.30 16.02
C LEU A 4 2.34 9.45 16.42
N HIS A 5 1.85 10.70 16.38
CA HIS A 5 2.56 11.86 16.92
C HIS A 5 2.60 11.86 18.44
N ASN A 6 1.47 11.57 19.10
CA ASN A 6 1.41 11.49 20.56
C ASN A 6 2.31 10.37 21.11
N ALA A 7 2.49 9.29 20.35
CA ALA A 7 3.44 8.22 20.65
C ALA A 7 4.91 8.58 20.36
N GLY A 8 5.21 9.79 19.85
CA GLY A 8 6.57 10.27 19.56
C GLY A 8 7.28 9.57 18.41
N LEU A 9 6.56 8.81 17.57
CA LEU A 9 7.18 7.88 16.61
C LEU A 9 7.85 8.59 15.44
N PHE A 10 7.32 9.75 15.03
CA PHE A 10 7.92 10.58 13.99
C PHE A 10 9.30 11.13 14.40
N ALA A 11 9.48 11.48 15.68
CA ALA A 11 10.78 11.90 16.21
C ALA A 11 11.79 10.74 16.26
N ARG A 12 11.31 9.49 16.27
CA ARG A 12 12.11 8.26 16.25
C ARG A 12 12.39 7.73 14.84
N GLY A 13 12.07 8.49 13.79
CA GLY A 13 12.40 8.15 12.41
C GLY A 13 11.30 7.43 11.62
N LEU A 14 10.07 7.37 12.13
CA LEU A 14 8.91 6.98 11.32
C LEU A 14 8.66 8.05 10.26
N VAL A 15 8.52 7.67 8.99
CA VAL A 15 8.21 8.60 7.89
C VAL A 15 6.98 8.14 7.15
N PHE A 16 6.03 9.05 6.92
CA PHE A 16 4.79 8.74 6.20
C PHE A 16 5.00 8.78 4.68
N LYS A 17 4.42 7.83 3.94
CA LYS A 17 4.55 7.72 2.47
C LYS A 17 3.30 7.19 1.78
N GLY A 18 3.43 6.83 0.50
CA GLY A 18 2.35 6.23 -0.28
C GLY A 18 1.29 7.23 -0.75
N GLY A 19 0.20 6.71 -1.33
CA GLY A 19 -0.84 7.56 -1.93
C GLY A 19 -1.59 8.43 -0.92
N THR A 20 -1.64 8.02 0.34
CA THR A 20 -2.32 8.79 1.39
C THR A 20 -1.53 10.02 1.80
N THR A 21 -0.19 10.02 1.70
CA THR A 21 0.58 11.27 1.85
C THR A 21 0.26 12.29 0.78
N LEU A 22 0.14 11.86 -0.49
CA LEU A 22 -0.27 12.73 -1.58
C LEU A 22 -1.63 13.38 -1.25
N ARG A 23 -2.63 12.57 -0.85
CA ARG A 23 -3.96 13.08 -0.47
C ARG A 23 -3.92 14.05 0.72
N LYS A 24 -3.13 13.75 1.77
CA LYS A 24 -3.20 14.49 3.03
C LYS A 24 -2.28 15.71 3.10
N PHE A 25 -1.17 15.74 2.37
CA PHE A 25 -0.11 16.75 2.52
C PHE A 25 0.19 17.56 1.25
N ARG A 26 -0.41 17.20 0.10
CA ARG A 26 -0.16 17.93 -1.16
C ARG A 26 -1.43 18.23 -1.94
N ALA A 27 -2.20 17.19 -2.27
CA ALA A 27 -3.36 17.31 -3.16
C ALA A 27 -4.65 17.76 -2.48
N GLY A 28 -4.84 17.45 -1.20
CA GLY A 28 -6.07 17.80 -0.49
C GLY A 28 -7.34 17.28 -1.18
N ASN A 29 -8.31 18.17 -1.41
CA ASN A 29 -9.55 17.83 -2.12
C ASN A 29 -9.36 17.54 -3.62
N ALA A 30 -8.27 18.02 -4.23
CA ALA A 30 -7.97 17.80 -5.65
C ALA A 30 -7.39 16.40 -5.95
N GLY A 31 -6.97 15.65 -4.92
CA GLY A 31 -6.51 14.28 -5.07
C GLY A 31 -7.62 13.26 -4.84
N ARG A 32 -7.45 12.02 -5.30
CA ARG A 32 -8.37 10.91 -4.98
C ARG A 32 -8.33 10.52 -3.50
N PHE A 33 -9.38 9.86 -3.02
CA PHE A 33 -9.33 9.18 -1.71
C PHE A 33 -8.29 8.04 -1.73
N SER A 34 -7.67 7.82 -0.57
CA SER A 34 -6.69 6.76 -0.33
C SER A 34 -6.85 6.28 1.10
N THR A 35 -6.94 4.97 1.29
CA THR A 35 -7.25 4.33 2.59
C THR A 35 -6.04 3.71 3.26
N ASP A 36 -5.07 3.23 2.49
CA ASP A 36 -3.86 2.58 3.00
C ASP A 36 -2.96 3.59 3.75
N LEU A 37 -2.36 3.19 4.87
CA LEU A 37 -1.34 3.95 5.59
C LEU A 37 0.02 3.28 5.37
N ASP A 38 0.86 3.87 4.51
CA ASP A 38 2.20 3.37 4.23
C ASP A 38 3.24 4.22 4.97
N PHE A 39 4.20 3.56 5.62
CA PHE A 39 5.31 4.22 6.30
C PHE A 39 6.66 3.60 5.91
N THR A 40 7.73 4.35 6.15
CA THR A 40 9.08 3.81 6.28
C THR A 40 9.44 3.76 7.77
N ALA A 41 9.85 2.59 8.24
CA ALA A 41 10.28 2.34 9.61
C ALA A 41 11.40 1.27 9.60
N PRO A 42 12.66 1.63 9.36
CA PRO A 42 13.76 0.66 9.31
C PRO A 42 13.97 -0.06 10.65
N ASP A 43 13.78 0.66 11.75
CA ASP A 43 13.82 0.14 13.11
C ASP A 43 12.57 -0.73 13.42
N GLU A 44 12.79 -1.96 13.89
CA GLU A 44 11.73 -2.90 14.28
C GLU A 44 10.91 -2.39 15.47
N GLU A 45 11.56 -1.77 16.45
CA GLU A 45 10.87 -1.27 17.64
C GLU A 45 9.92 -0.13 17.28
N VAL A 46 10.33 0.74 16.36
CA VAL A 46 9.48 1.81 15.83
C VAL A 46 8.32 1.23 15.01
N ALA A 47 8.59 0.18 14.21
CA ALA A 47 7.54 -0.47 13.43
C ALA A 47 6.48 -1.14 14.33
N LEU A 48 6.91 -1.90 15.34
CA LEU A 48 6.01 -2.53 16.30
C LEU A 48 5.24 -1.49 17.10
N ALA A 49 5.91 -0.45 17.61
CA ALA A 49 5.26 0.61 18.37
C ALA A 49 4.23 1.38 17.53
N ALA A 50 4.43 1.52 16.23
CA ALA A 50 3.45 2.14 15.33
C ALA A 50 2.17 1.31 15.18
N LEU A 51 2.28 -0.01 15.12
CA LEU A 51 1.12 -0.90 15.11
C LEU A 51 0.39 -0.84 16.46
N GLN A 52 1.12 -0.96 17.57
CA GLN A 52 0.56 -0.88 18.92
C GLN A 52 -0.14 0.45 19.20
N ALA A 53 0.40 1.58 18.71
CA ALA A 53 -0.20 2.89 18.87
C ALA A 53 -1.52 3.09 18.10
N LEU A 54 -1.85 2.18 17.18
CA LEU A 54 -3.06 2.22 16.35
C LEU A 54 -4.03 1.07 16.64
N ASP A 55 -3.60 0.06 17.38
CA ASP A 55 -4.43 -1.11 17.69
C ASP A 55 -5.26 -0.89 18.97
N ALA A 56 -6.49 -1.38 18.94
CA ALA A 56 -7.48 -1.30 20.03
C ALA A 56 -7.61 0.09 20.69
N VAL A 57 -7.47 1.18 19.93
CA VAL A 57 -7.44 2.55 20.45
C VAL A 57 -8.67 3.34 20.02
N GLN A 58 -9.19 4.18 20.93
CA GLN A 58 -10.33 5.04 20.67
C GLN A 58 -9.94 6.52 20.68
N VAL A 59 -10.39 7.28 19.68
CA VAL A 59 -10.21 8.74 19.57
C VAL A 59 -11.48 9.38 19.05
N ASN A 60 -12.05 10.33 19.80
CA ASN A 60 -13.22 11.12 19.41
C ASN A 60 -14.39 10.28 18.87
N GLY A 61 -14.67 9.13 19.52
CA GLY A 61 -15.73 8.21 19.13
C GLY A 61 -15.38 7.25 17.98
N PHE A 62 -14.18 7.35 17.41
CA PHE A 62 -13.66 6.38 16.43
C PHE A 62 -12.81 5.34 17.13
N THR A 63 -13.03 4.07 16.82
CA THR A 63 -12.21 2.96 17.32
C THR A 63 -11.36 2.41 16.18
N PHE A 64 -10.06 2.25 16.42
CA PHE A 64 -9.10 1.70 15.49
C PHE A 64 -8.63 0.34 16.00
N ALA A 65 -8.48 -0.61 15.08
CA ALA A 65 -7.92 -1.92 15.37
C ALA A 65 -7.09 -2.42 14.18
N ILE A 66 -6.11 -3.27 14.47
CA ILE A 66 -5.30 -3.92 13.45
C ILE A 66 -5.55 -5.42 13.50
N GLU A 67 -6.02 -5.96 12.38
CA GLU A 67 -6.28 -7.39 12.22
C GLU A 67 -5.42 -7.98 11.08
N ASN A 68 -5.42 -9.31 10.96
CA ASN A 68 -4.76 -10.04 9.86
C ASN A 68 -3.32 -9.59 9.62
N LEU A 69 -2.51 -9.55 10.69
CA LEU A 69 -1.10 -9.23 10.60
C LEU A 69 -0.41 -10.23 9.65
N GLY A 70 0.39 -9.69 8.72
CA GLY A 70 1.24 -10.50 7.86
C GLY A 70 2.35 -11.18 8.65
N ASP A 71 2.91 -12.25 8.08
CA ASP A 71 3.95 -13.07 8.71
C ASP A 71 5.19 -12.28 9.17
N ASP A 72 5.47 -11.15 8.53
CA ASP A 72 6.62 -10.29 8.84
C ASP A 72 6.32 -9.24 9.93
N GLY A 73 5.10 -9.21 10.46
CA GLY A 73 4.65 -8.31 11.52
C GLY A 73 4.64 -6.83 11.11
N ARG A 74 4.66 -6.51 9.81
CA ARG A 74 4.79 -5.12 9.32
C ARG A 74 3.65 -4.68 8.42
N ARG A 75 2.65 -5.53 8.26
CA ARG A 75 1.44 -5.23 7.49
C ARG A 75 0.24 -5.77 8.23
N GLY A 76 -0.85 -5.02 8.23
CA GLY A 76 -2.14 -5.46 8.77
C GLY A 76 -3.30 -4.77 8.08
N ASP A 77 -4.50 -5.31 8.31
CA ASP A 77 -5.75 -4.68 7.95
C ASP A 77 -6.11 -3.66 9.04
N LEU A 78 -6.36 -2.42 8.64
CA LEU A 78 -6.76 -1.33 9.52
C LEU A 78 -8.28 -1.23 9.55
N LEU A 79 -8.88 -1.54 10.69
CA LEU A 79 -10.30 -1.37 10.92
C LEU A 79 -10.56 -0.02 11.59
N VAL A 80 -11.66 0.62 11.19
CA VAL A 80 -12.12 1.87 11.77
C VAL A 80 -13.62 1.76 12.02
N ASP A 81 -14.01 1.64 13.29
CA ASP A 81 -15.39 1.78 13.70
C ASP A 81 -15.72 3.23 13.99
N THR A 82 -16.88 3.66 13.52
CA THR A 82 -17.35 5.05 13.67
C THR A 82 -18.72 5.07 14.34
N PRO A 83 -19.14 6.21 14.92
CA PRO A 83 -20.50 6.38 15.43
C PRO A 83 -21.60 6.20 14.36
N PHE A 84 -21.23 6.23 13.07
CA PHE A 84 -22.12 6.05 11.93
C PHE A 84 -22.02 4.65 11.29
N GLY A 85 -21.33 3.72 11.97
CA GLY A 85 -21.06 2.37 11.49
C GLY A 85 -19.68 2.19 10.88
N ARG A 86 -19.37 0.95 10.48
CA ARG A 86 -18.07 0.58 9.90
C ARG A 86 -18.05 0.83 8.39
N PRO A 87 -17.07 1.58 7.84
CA PRO A 87 -16.92 1.73 6.40
C PRO A 87 -16.68 0.38 5.71
N GLN A 88 -17.39 0.11 4.62
CA GLN A 88 -17.21 -1.11 3.81
C GLN A 88 -16.06 -0.97 2.80
N LEU A 89 -14.99 -0.28 3.18
CA LEU A 89 -13.82 -0.04 2.35
C LEU A 89 -12.58 -0.49 3.10
N GLY A 90 -11.84 -1.44 2.53
CA GLY A 90 -10.61 -1.95 3.12
C GLY A 90 -9.56 -0.85 3.27
N ALA A 91 -8.94 -0.78 4.43
CA ALA A 91 -7.74 -0.02 4.71
C ALA A 91 -6.65 -0.96 5.21
N LYS A 92 -5.40 -0.67 4.87
CA LYS A 92 -4.24 -1.44 5.34
C LYS A 92 -3.22 -0.51 5.95
N ILE A 93 -2.37 -1.05 6.81
CA ILE A 93 -1.16 -0.38 7.28
C ILE A 93 0.06 -1.19 6.80
N GLU A 94 1.12 -0.51 6.33
CA GLU A 94 2.36 -1.14 5.86
C GLU A 94 3.59 -0.35 6.33
N LEU A 95 4.55 -1.05 6.95
CA LEU A 95 5.76 -0.50 7.59
C LEU A 95 7.01 -0.99 6.83
N ALA A 96 7.45 -0.23 5.83
CA ALA A 96 8.58 -0.62 5.00
C ALA A 96 9.91 -0.63 5.78
N ARG A 97 10.70 -1.71 5.63
CA ARG A 97 12.02 -1.89 6.23
C ARG A 97 13.11 -0.99 5.63
N HIS A 98 12.94 -0.58 4.38
CA HIS A 98 13.96 0.17 3.67
C HIS A 98 13.92 1.65 4.03
N ALA A 99 15.06 2.20 4.44
CA ALA A 99 15.22 3.63 4.58
C ALA A 99 14.97 4.36 3.25
N LEU A 100 14.49 5.60 3.37
CA LEU A 100 14.37 6.51 2.24
C LEU A 100 15.77 6.90 1.73
N SER A 101 15.86 7.17 0.44
CA SER A 101 17.08 7.61 -0.23
C SER A 101 17.29 9.12 -0.04
N LEU A 102 16.20 9.87 0.17
CA LEU A 102 16.22 11.28 0.49
C LEU A 102 15.75 11.52 1.92
N ALA A 103 16.27 12.59 2.54
CA ALA A 103 15.72 13.08 3.81
C ALA A 103 14.24 13.49 3.62
N PRO A 104 13.35 13.18 4.58
CA PRO A 104 11.94 13.52 4.47
C PRO A 104 11.70 15.04 4.50
N GLU A 105 10.59 15.46 3.89
CA GLU A 105 10.06 16.81 4.02
C GLU A 105 9.15 16.89 5.25
N ILE A 106 9.26 17.94 6.06
CA ILE A 106 8.31 18.20 7.14
C ILE A 106 7.23 19.12 6.58
N LEU A 107 6.01 18.61 6.43
CA LEU A 107 4.90 19.37 5.84
C LEU A 107 3.70 19.47 6.80
N ASP A 108 3.01 20.60 6.72
CA ASP A 108 1.66 20.74 7.24
C ASP A 108 0.66 19.93 6.41
N PRO A 109 -0.32 19.26 7.06
CA PRO A 109 -1.44 18.66 6.36
C PRO A 109 -2.23 19.74 5.60
N VAL A 110 -2.65 19.43 4.36
CA VAL A 110 -3.52 20.32 3.59
C VAL A 110 -4.82 20.55 4.34
N ARG A 111 -5.15 21.81 4.60
CA ARG A 111 -6.35 22.16 5.36
C ARG A 111 -7.60 21.86 4.55
N LEU A 112 -8.52 21.08 5.12
CA LEU A 112 -9.85 20.81 4.57
C LEU A 112 -10.89 21.26 5.59
N SER A 113 -12.06 21.73 5.15
CA SER A 113 -13.11 22.25 6.05
C SER A 113 -13.57 21.24 7.11
N ILE A 114 -13.50 19.93 6.81
CA ILE A 114 -13.84 18.90 7.80
C ILE A 114 -12.89 18.90 9.01
N HIS A 115 -11.67 19.42 8.87
CA HIS A 115 -10.71 19.51 9.97
C HIS A 115 -11.13 20.57 11.02
N ASP A 116 -12.03 21.51 10.69
CA ASP A 116 -12.62 22.45 11.68
C ASP A 116 -13.51 21.73 12.70
N ARG A 117 -13.94 20.52 12.37
CA ARG A 117 -14.81 19.68 13.22
C ARG A 117 -13.99 18.71 14.06
N TYR A 118 -12.68 18.68 13.87
CA TYR A 118 -11.81 17.88 14.69
C TYR A 118 -11.46 18.71 15.93
N ASP A 119 -11.78 18.19 17.12
CA ASP A 119 -11.33 18.78 18.39
C ASP A 119 -9.82 18.50 18.65
N LEU A 120 -9.02 18.47 17.57
CA LEU A 120 -7.58 18.23 17.59
C LEU A 120 -6.89 19.03 16.49
N VAL A 121 -5.65 19.38 16.74
CA VAL A 121 -4.77 20.00 15.74
C VAL A 121 -4.04 18.90 14.98
N LEU A 122 -4.04 18.98 13.65
CA LEU A 122 -3.27 18.05 12.82
C LEU A 122 -1.81 18.52 12.77
N PRO A 123 -0.85 17.72 13.27
CA PRO A 123 0.55 18.14 13.38
C PRO A 123 1.30 18.11 12.05
N THR A 124 2.32 18.97 11.92
CA THR A 124 3.35 18.88 10.89
C THR A 124 4.00 17.50 10.92
N THR A 125 4.14 16.84 9.78
CA THR A 125 4.55 15.43 9.74
C THR A 125 5.71 15.23 8.76
N PRO A 126 6.73 14.42 9.13
CA PRO A 126 7.72 13.93 8.17
C PRO A 126 7.07 13.05 7.11
N VAL A 127 7.14 13.50 5.86
CA VAL A 127 6.62 12.78 4.70
C VAL A 127 7.71 12.55 3.67
N VAL A 128 7.55 11.50 2.88
CA VAL A 128 8.40 11.23 1.72
C VAL A 128 8.44 12.45 0.79
N ARG A 129 9.61 12.74 0.23
CA ARG A 129 9.79 13.76 -0.81
C ARG A 129 9.09 13.38 -2.10
N VAL A 130 8.71 14.38 -2.89
CA VAL A 130 7.99 14.18 -4.16
C VAL A 130 8.78 13.28 -5.11
N GLU A 131 10.08 13.48 -5.25
CA GLU A 131 10.92 12.75 -6.19
C GLU A 131 11.01 11.25 -5.84
N GLU A 132 11.05 10.94 -4.54
CA GLU A 132 11.06 9.55 -4.07
C GLU A 132 9.66 8.93 -4.12
N ALA A 133 8.59 9.69 -3.84
CA ALA A 133 7.21 9.23 -4.01
C ALA A 133 6.89 8.85 -5.47
N VAL A 134 7.25 9.73 -6.43
CA VAL A 134 7.11 9.47 -7.87
C VAL A 134 7.94 8.27 -8.27
N THR A 135 9.17 8.16 -7.76
CA THR A 135 10.04 7.00 -8.00
C THR A 135 9.40 5.69 -7.52
N GLU A 136 8.84 5.65 -6.30
CA GLU A 136 8.17 4.46 -5.78
C GLU A 136 6.97 4.06 -6.64
N LYS A 137 6.20 5.04 -7.12
CA LYS A 137 5.06 4.85 -8.02
C LYS A 137 5.50 4.30 -9.37
N LEU A 138 6.48 4.91 -10.04
CA LEU A 138 7.01 4.41 -11.31
C LEU A 138 7.60 3.00 -11.18
N ALA A 139 8.34 2.73 -10.09
CA ALA A 139 8.91 1.42 -9.83
C ALA A 139 7.82 0.35 -9.61
N ARG A 140 6.70 0.70 -8.96
CA ARG A 140 5.55 -0.19 -8.79
C ARG A 140 4.79 -0.37 -10.10
N TYR A 141 4.48 0.71 -10.80
CA TYR A 141 3.73 0.72 -12.05
C TYR A 141 4.42 -0.13 -13.13
N ARG A 142 5.76 -0.08 -13.20
CA ARG A 142 6.55 -0.96 -14.07
C ARG A 142 6.33 -2.45 -13.80
N ARG A 143 6.06 -2.85 -12.55
CA ARG A 143 5.80 -4.25 -12.18
C ARG A 143 4.33 -4.61 -12.35
N VAL A 144 3.42 -3.71 -11.97
CA VAL A 144 1.97 -3.89 -12.01
C VAL A 144 1.30 -2.55 -12.31
N SER A 145 0.59 -2.47 -13.42
CA SER A 145 -0.11 -1.26 -13.86
C SER A 145 -1.42 -1.06 -13.09
N LEU A 146 -1.37 -0.33 -11.98
CA LEU A 146 -2.55 0.03 -11.19
C LEU A 146 -3.08 1.41 -11.57
N SER A 147 -4.39 1.53 -11.79
CA SER A 147 -5.06 2.80 -12.13
C SER A 147 -4.81 3.89 -11.09
N ARG A 148 -4.78 3.52 -9.80
CA ARG A 148 -4.47 4.45 -8.71
C ARG A 148 -3.07 5.04 -8.76
N ASP A 149 -2.10 4.27 -9.27
CA ASP A 149 -0.73 4.78 -9.44
C ASP A 149 -0.65 5.70 -10.65
N LEU A 150 -1.38 5.39 -11.74
CA LEU A 150 -1.48 6.27 -12.91
C LEU A 150 -2.13 7.62 -12.54
N TYR A 151 -3.19 7.61 -11.73
CA TYR A 151 -3.83 8.83 -11.23
C TYR A 151 -2.84 9.69 -10.43
N ASP A 152 -2.13 9.07 -9.47
CA ASP A 152 -1.15 9.79 -8.64
C ASP A 152 -0.01 10.36 -9.51
N LEU A 153 0.48 9.61 -10.50
CA LEU A 153 1.52 10.07 -11.43
C LEU A 153 1.04 11.23 -12.32
N GLN A 154 -0.19 11.19 -12.82
CA GLN A 154 -0.77 12.30 -13.59
C GLN A 154 -0.89 13.56 -12.73
N TRP A 155 -1.27 13.42 -11.46
CA TRP A 155 -1.31 14.55 -10.54
C TRP A 155 0.07 15.16 -10.37
N PHE A 156 1.10 14.34 -10.10
CA PHE A 156 2.47 14.85 -9.96
C PHE A 156 2.97 15.56 -11.23
N ALA A 157 2.70 14.98 -12.41
CA ALA A 157 3.10 15.56 -13.69
C ALA A 157 2.43 16.91 -14.00
N THR A 158 1.27 17.20 -13.42
CA THR A 158 0.50 18.44 -13.68
C THR A 158 0.59 19.46 -12.55
N SER A 159 0.96 19.03 -11.34
CA SER A 159 0.97 19.87 -10.12
C SER A 159 2.16 20.84 -9.99
N GLY A 160 3.21 20.69 -10.79
CA GLY A 160 4.38 21.56 -10.73
C GLY A 160 5.62 20.97 -11.42
N ALA A 161 6.76 21.63 -11.24
CA ALA A 161 8.03 21.18 -11.80
C ALA A 161 8.58 19.97 -11.02
N LEU A 162 8.86 18.88 -11.73
CA LEU A 162 9.52 17.70 -11.18
C LEU A 162 11.01 17.75 -11.52
N ASP A 163 11.88 17.40 -10.56
CA ASP A 163 13.28 17.11 -10.87
C ASP A 163 13.38 15.74 -11.56
N GLU A 164 13.13 15.74 -12.88
CA GLU A 164 13.16 14.53 -13.69
C GLU A 164 14.53 13.84 -13.68
N ALA A 165 15.62 14.59 -13.55
CA ALA A 165 16.97 14.03 -13.52
C ALA A 165 17.19 13.23 -12.23
N LEU A 166 16.78 13.77 -11.08
CA LEU A 166 16.82 13.08 -9.80
C LEU A 166 15.88 11.87 -9.79
N ILE A 167 14.63 12.03 -10.22
CA ILE A 167 13.64 10.93 -10.30
C ILE A 167 14.18 9.78 -11.15
N ARG A 168 14.79 10.08 -12.30
CA ARG A 168 15.37 9.05 -13.19
C ARG A 168 16.49 8.27 -12.50
N ARG A 169 17.39 8.96 -11.79
CA ARG A 169 18.47 8.32 -11.03
C ARG A 169 17.91 7.44 -9.91
N LEU A 170 16.98 7.97 -9.11
CA LEU A 170 16.34 7.23 -8.02
C LEU A 170 15.57 6.02 -8.55
N TRP A 171 14.86 6.15 -9.67
CA TRP A 171 14.09 5.06 -10.28
C TRP A 171 14.96 3.89 -10.73
N VAL A 172 16.13 4.15 -11.29
CA VAL A 172 17.10 3.09 -11.62
C VAL A 172 17.55 2.35 -10.35
N LEU A 173 17.87 3.08 -9.29
CA LEU A 173 18.29 2.49 -8.01
C LEU A 173 17.16 1.68 -7.35
N ALA A 174 15.96 2.23 -7.28
CA ALA A 174 14.79 1.59 -6.69
C ALA A 174 14.36 0.34 -7.46
N SER A 175 14.43 0.37 -8.80
CA SER A 175 14.10 -0.77 -9.65
C SER A 175 15.09 -1.92 -9.50
N ARG A 176 16.37 -1.64 -9.28
CA ARG A 176 17.40 -2.66 -8.98
C ARG A 176 17.16 -3.34 -7.63
N ARG A 177 16.89 -2.55 -6.57
CA ARG A 177 16.60 -3.08 -5.23
C ARG A 177 15.41 -4.05 -5.21
N LYS A 178 14.38 -3.75 -6.00
CA LYS A 178 13.14 -4.55 -6.09
C LYS A 178 13.18 -5.63 -7.18
N SER A 179 14.35 -5.90 -7.77
CA SER A 179 14.54 -6.98 -8.75
C SER A 179 14.94 -8.29 -8.08
N PRO A 180 14.36 -9.44 -8.47
CA PRO A 180 14.57 -10.73 -7.79
C PRO A 180 16.01 -11.23 -7.83
N HIS A 181 16.84 -10.76 -8.78
CA HIS A 181 18.26 -11.13 -8.85
C HIS A 181 19.13 -10.47 -7.77
N PHE A 182 18.73 -9.32 -7.22
CA PHE A 182 19.49 -8.63 -6.18
C PHE A 182 19.06 -9.07 -4.77
N ALA A 183 17.76 -9.35 -4.57
CA ALA A 183 17.22 -9.85 -3.31
C ALA A 183 17.88 -11.17 -2.83
N ARG A 184 18.48 -11.96 -3.74
CA ARG A 184 19.20 -13.19 -3.40
C ARG A 184 20.60 -13.00 -2.80
N ARG A 185 21.23 -11.83 -2.92
CA ARG A 185 22.63 -11.64 -2.48
C ARG A 185 22.81 -11.13 -1.05
N ASN A 186 21.79 -10.52 -0.43
CA ASN A 186 21.95 -9.83 0.87
C ASN A 186 21.04 -10.34 2.01
N GLY A 187 20.60 -11.61 1.97
CA GLY A 187 20.11 -12.28 3.18
C GLY A 187 18.83 -13.09 2.99
N GLY A 188 18.91 -14.37 3.35
CA GLY A 188 17.78 -15.18 3.83
C GLY A 188 16.87 -15.76 2.75
N PHE A 189 16.90 -17.09 2.65
CA PHE A 189 16.05 -17.94 1.81
C PHE A 189 14.59 -17.47 1.69
N CYS A 190 14.12 -17.27 0.46
CA CYS A 190 12.72 -17.44 0.09
C CYS A 190 12.66 -18.50 -1.02
N VAL A 191 12.24 -19.71 -0.67
CA VAL A 191 12.00 -20.81 -1.60
C VAL A 191 10.65 -20.58 -2.26
N CYS A 192 10.61 -19.84 -3.36
CA CYS A 192 9.52 -19.98 -4.32
C CYS A 192 9.80 -21.22 -5.17
N SER A 193 9.15 -22.33 -4.84
CA SER A 193 9.19 -23.56 -5.63
C SER A 193 8.42 -23.35 -6.95
N PRO A 194 9.01 -23.59 -8.14
CA PRO A 194 8.34 -23.39 -9.41
C PRO A 194 7.91 -24.74 -10.01
N GLN A 195 6.68 -25.21 -9.75
CA GLN A 195 6.13 -26.33 -10.53
C GLN A 195 4.62 -26.22 -10.72
N ARG A 196 4.20 -25.77 -11.91
CA ARG A 196 3.33 -26.52 -12.86
C ARG A 196 2.96 -25.64 -14.05
N LEU A 197 3.86 -25.57 -15.01
CA LEU A 197 3.51 -25.42 -16.43
C LEU A 197 3.72 -26.81 -17.05
N SER A 198 2.62 -27.51 -17.33
CA SER A 198 2.64 -28.74 -18.11
C SER A 198 1.74 -28.55 -19.34
N ARG A 199 2.36 -28.16 -20.45
CA ARG A 199 1.86 -28.44 -21.81
C ARG A 199 2.85 -29.38 -22.49
N ARG A 200 2.37 -30.58 -22.83
CA ARG A 200 2.78 -31.57 -23.85
C ARG A 200 1.91 -32.80 -23.56
N SER A 201 1.29 -33.53 -24.48
CA SER A 201 1.25 -33.55 -25.93
C SER A 201 0.15 -34.55 -26.33
N CYS A 202 -0.56 -34.27 -27.42
CA CYS A 202 -0.93 -35.23 -28.47
C CYS A 202 -1.11 -36.72 -28.07
N ARG A 203 -2.36 -37.21 -28.09
CA ARG A 203 -2.68 -38.52 -28.68
C ARG A 203 -4.11 -38.54 -29.21
N ARG A 204 -4.21 -38.79 -30.52
CA ARG A 204 -5.41 -39.20 -31.25
C ARG A 204 -5.91 -40.54 -30.69
N THR A 205 -7.22 -40.66 -30.52
CA THR A 205 -7.95 -41.90 -30.79
C THR A 205 -9.36 -41.55 -31.29
N ARG A 206 -9.70 -42.07 -32.48
CA ARG A 206 -11.03 -42.09 -33.10
C ARG A 206 -11.77 -43.37 -32.67
N HIS A 207 -13.09 -43.35 -32.92
CA HIS A 207 -14.10 -44.42 -32.83
C HIS A 207 -14.76 -44.59 -31.45
N GLN A 208 -16.07 -44.73 -31.31
CA GLN A 208 -17.16 -44.88 -32.28
C GLN A 208 -18.49 -44.49 -31.60
N ALA A 209 -19.40 -43.90 -32.37
CA ALA A 209 -20.77 -43.63 -31.96
C ALA A 209 -21.59 -44.93 -31.96
N GLY A 210 -22.25 -45.23 -30.85
CA GLY A 210 -23.28 -46.26 -30.74
C GLY A 210 -24.64 -45.59 -30.49
N ARG A 211 -25.53 -45.68 -31.47
CA ARG A 211 -26.97 -45.39 -31.35
C ARG A 211 -27.64 -46.54 -30.61
N SER A 212 -28.57 -46.23 -29.71
CA SER A 212 -29.92 -46.82 -29.73
C SER A 212 -30.84 -46.08 -28.76
N ALA A 213 -32.04 -45.81 -29.25
CA ALA A 213 -33.12 -45.10 -28.60
C ALA A 213 -34.17 -46.08 -28.06
N GLY A 214 -35.00 -45.61 -27.14
CA GLY A 214 -36.40 -46.03 -27.06
C GLY A 214 -36.82 -46.78 -25.79
N GLY A 215 -37.66 -46.14 -24.98
CA GLY A 215 -38.52 -46.75 -23.97
C GLY A 215 -39.40 -45.68 -23.29
N PRO A 216 -40.70 -45.91 -23.02
CA PRO A 216 -41.75 -44.90 -23.28
C PRO A 216 -42.45 -44.28 -22.05
N GLN A 217 -43.22 -43.21 -22.35
CA GLN A 217 -44.49 -42.68 -21.77
C GLN A 217 -44.95 -43.22 -20.39
N ALA A 218 -45.11 -42.39 -19.36
CA ALA A 218 -46.20 -41.45 -19.03
C ALA A 218 -47.37 -42.09 -18.23
N ALA A 219 -47.71 -41.45 -17.10
CA ALA A 219 -49.06 -41.14 -16.58
C ALA A 219 -49.21 -41.33 -15.06
N ALA A 220 -49.99 -40.39 -14.48
CA ALA A 220 -50.50 -40.24 -13.12
C ALA A 220 -49.57 -39.54 -12.10
#